data_AF-A0A497T7J9-F1
#
_entry.id   AF-A0A497T7J9-F1
#
_cell.length_a   1.000
_cell.length_b   1.000
_cell.length_c   1.000
_cell.angle_alpha   90.00
_cell.angle_beta   90.00
_cell.angle_gamma   90.00
#
_symmetry.space_group_name_H-M   'P 1'
#
loop_
_entity.id
_entity.type
_entity.pdbx_description
1 polymer ?
#
loop_
_entity_poly.entity_id
_entity_poly.type
_entity_poly.pdbx_seq_one_letter_code
_entity_poly.pdbx_strand_id
1 'polypeptide(L)' 'MIEKIRSFLRQCRRILTIATKPDKEEYINYAKIIAIGVLLLGMIGFILYVIFYYLSLYFGL' A
#
# COMPACT_ATOMS: atom_id res chain seq x y z
N MET A 1 4.69 -28.02 22.29
CA MET A 1 4.87 -26.94 21.30
C MET A 1 3.83 -27.02 20.16
N ILE A 2 3.64 -28.19 19.54
CA ILE A 2 2.62 -28.44 18.50
C ILE A 2 1.19 -28.05 18.95
N GLU A 3 0.80 -28.38 20.18
CA GLU A 3 -0.52 -28.03 20.76
C GLU A 3 -0.79 -26.51 20.76
N LYS A 4 0.23 -25.69 21.07
CA LYS A 4 0.10 -24.22 21.10
C LYS A 4 -0.09 -23.63 19.69
N ILE A 5 0.60 -24.18 18.69
CA ILE A 5 0.44 -23.75 17.29
C ILE A 5 -0.96 -24.11 16.78
N ARG A 6 -1.44 -25.32 17.12
CA ARG A 6 -2.77 -25.80 16.71
C ARG A 6 -3.90 -24.98 17.34
N SER A 7 -3.73 -24.52 18.58
CA SER A 7 -4.68 -23.62 19.23
C SER A 7 -4.61 -22.19 18.66
N PHE A 8 -3.42 -21.67 18.36
CA PHE A 8 -3.23 -20.35 17.74
C PHE A 8 -3.89 -20.26 16.35
N LEU A 9 -3.66 -21.25 15.49
CA LEU A 9 -4.32 -21.32 14.18
C LEU A 9 -5.85 -21.36 14.29
N ARG A 10 -6.37 -22.05 15.32
CA ARG A 10 -7.81 -22.11 15.60
C ARG A 10 -8.37 -20.76 16.02
N GLN A 11 -7.62 -19.99 16.81
CA GLN A 11 -7.96 -18.62 17.19
C GLN A 11 -7.93 -17.67 15.97
N CYS A 12 -6.89 -17.73 15.14
CA CYS A 12 -6.80 -16.94 13.90
C CYS A 12 -8.00 -17.21 12.98
N ARG A 13 -8.40 -18.47 12.82
CA ARG A 13 -9.57 -18.84 12.01
C ARG A 13 -10.86 -18.21 12.53
N ARG A 14 -11.05 -18.21 13.86
CA ARG A 14 -12.23 -17.58 14.48
C ARG A 14 -12.24 -16.06 14.25
N ILE A 15 -11.10 -15.40 14.32
CA ILE A 15 -10.98 -13.97 14.04
C ILE A 15 -11.31 -13.67 12.56
N LEU A 16 -10.78 -14.47 11.63
CA LEU A 16 -11.06 -14.33 10.19
C LEU A 16 -12.55 -14.53 9.86
N THR A 17 -13.26 -15.39 10.58
CA THR A 17 -14.71 -15.56 10.41
C THR A 17 -15.52 -14.39 10.97
N ILE A 18 -15.04 -13.71 12.00
CA ILE A 18 -15.73 -12.56 12.62
C ILE A 18 -15.40 -11.26 11.88
N ALA A 19 -14.26 -11.18 11.20
CA ALA A 19 -13.88 -10.03 10.40
C ALA A 19 -14.91 -9.79 9.28
N THR A 20 -15.55 -8.62 9.30
CA THR A 20 -16.50 -8.20 8.26
C THR A 20 -15.77 -8.07 6.94
N LYS A 21 -16.22 -8.83 5.92
CA LYS A 21 -15.72 -8.66 4.56
C LYS A 21 -16.16 -7.27 4.06
N PRO A 22 -15.24 -6.43 3.56
CA PRO A 22 -15.61 -5.10 3.07
C PRO A 22 -16.57 -5.23 1.89
N ASP A 23 -17.49 -4.26 1.78
CA ASP A 23 -18.38 -4.19 0.62
C ASP A 23 -17.60 -3.77 -0.63
N LYS A 24 -18.11 -4.13 -1.82
CA LYS A 24 -17.49 -3.75 -3.10
C LYS A 24 -17.41 -2.23 -3.25
N GLU A 25 -18.40 -1.49 -2.78
CA GLU A 25 -18.41 -0.03 -2.85
C GLU A 25 -17.34 0.59 -1.96
N GLU A 26 -17.21 0.11 -0.72
CA GLU A 26 -16.16 0.54 0.21
C GLU A 26 -14.78 0.30 -0.41
N TYR A 27 -14.55 -0.91 -0.93
CA TYR A 27 -13.28 -1.25 -1.58
C TYR A 27 -12.94 -0.29 -2.73
N ILE A 28 -13.91 0.01 -3.60
CA ILE A 28 -13.70 0.93 -4.73
C ILE A 28 -13.43 2.35 -4.24
N ASN A 29 -14.10 2.80 -3.18
CA ASN A 29 -13.87 4.12 -2.61
C ASN A 29 -12.45 4.25 -2.03
N TYR A 30 -11.99 3.25 -1.28
CA TYR A 30 -10.60 3.21 -0.82
C TYR A 30 -9.60 3.17 -1.98
N ALA A 31 -9.87 2.34 -3.00
CA ALA A 31 -9.01 2.24 -4.18
C ALA A 31 -8.88 3.57 -4.92
N LYS A 32 -9.96 4.35 -5.05
CA LYS A 32 -9.93 5.69 -5.66
C LYS A 32 -9.05 6.67 -4.86
N ILE A 33 -9.19 6.68 -3.54
CA ILE A 33 -8.39 7.55 -2.66
C ILE A 33 -6.90 7.20 -2.78
N ILE A 34 -6.57 5.90 -2.73
CA ILE A 34 -5.20 5.41 -2.88
C ILE A 34 -4.66 5.77 -4.26
N ALA A 35 -5.44 5.59 -5.32
CA ALA A 35 -5.03 5.93 -6.68
C ALA A 35 -4.66 7.42 -6.82
N ILE A 36 -5.43 8.31 -6.22
CA ILE A 36 -5.12 9.75 -6.18
C ILE A 36 -3.83 10.00 -5.39
N GLY A 37 -3.64 9.35 -4.24
CA GLY A 37 -2.42 9.47 -3.43
C GLY A 37 -1.17 9.02 -4.18
N VAL A 38 -1.23 7.86 -4.85
CA VAL A 38 -0.11 7.34 -5.65
C VAL A 38 0.19 8.24 -6.84
N LEU A 39 -0.84 8.78 -7.50
CA LEU A 39 -0.66 9.73 -8.61
C LEU A 39 0.09 10.99 -8.13
N LEU A 40 -0.32 11.56 -7.00
CA LEU A 40 0.33 12.74 -6.42
C LEU A 40 1.78 12.47 -6.03
N LEU A 41 2.04 11.36 -5.34
CA LEU A 41 3.41 10.97 -4.98
C LEU A 41 4.27 10.70 -6.21
N GLY A 42 3.70 10.07 -7.24
CA GLY A 42 4.36 9.84 -8.53
C GLY A 42 4.71 11.14 -9.24
N MET A 43 3.82 12.14 -9.25
CA MET A 43 4.11 13.45 -9.81
C MET A 43 5.22 14.17 -9.05
N ILE A 44 5.20 14.15 -7.71
CA ILE A 44 6.24 14.77 -6.89
C ILE A 44 7.60 14.09 -7.16
N GLY A 45 7.64 12.76 -7.14
CA GLY A 45 8.84 11.99 -7.46
C GLY A 45 9.35 12.26 -8.88
N PHE A 46 8.45 12.39 -9.85
CA PHE A 46 8.80 12.71 -11.23
C PHE A 46 9.40 14.12 -11.35
N ILE A 47 8.82 15.13 -10.69
CA ILE A 47 9.35 16.49 -10.68
C ILE A 47 10.77 16.49 -10.07
N LEU A 48 10.96 15.81 -8.95
CA LEU A 48 12.28 15.67 -8.34
C LEU A 48 13.27 15.01 -9.32
N TYR A 49 12.89 13.89 -9.94
CA TYR A 49 13.74 13.20 -10.91
C TYR A 49 14.15 14.12 -12.06
N VAL A 50 13.21 14.88 -12.63
CA VAL A 50 13.48 15.81 -13.73
C VAL A 50 14.46 16.90 -13.29
N ILE A 51 14.26 17.49 -12.10
CA ILE A 51 15.18 18.51 -11.56
C ILE A 51 16.58 17.94 -11.36
N PHE A 52 16.69 16.75 -10.74
CA PHE A 52 17.99 16.10 -10.53
C PHE A 52 18.66 15.71 -11.85
N TYR A 53 17.90 15.25 -12.84
CA TYR A 53 18.41 14.91 -14.16
C TYR A 53 19.01 16.13 -14.86
N TYR A 54 18.30 17.26 -14.90
CA TYR A 54 18.80 18.50 -15.50
C TYR A 54 19.98 19.08 -14.71
N LEU A 55 19.94 19.02 -13.37
CA LEU A 55 21.05 19.48 -12.54
C LEU A 55 22.31 18.64 -12.77
N SER A 56 22.18 17.31 -12.84
CA SER A 56 23.28 16.39 -13.17
C SER A 56 23.86 16.69 -14.55
N LEU A 57 23.01 16.97 -15.54
CA LEU A 57 23.44 17.34 -16.88
C LEU A 57 24.25 18.65 -16.91
N TYR A 58 23.83 19.65 -16.12
CA TYR A 58 24.49 20.95 -16.08
C TYR A 58 25.81 20.92 -15.29
N PHE A 59 25.86 20.11 -14.22
CA PHE A 59 27.06 19.98 -13.38
C PHE A 59 28.12 19.06 -13.99
N GLY A 60 27.76 18.24 -14.99
CA GLY A 60 28.71 17.62 -15.92
C GLY A 60 29.86 16.87 -15.25
N LEU A 61 29.54 15.85 -14.44
CA LEU A 61 30.48 14.81 -14.05
C LEU A 61 30.13 13.50 -14.74
#